data_AF-A0A5C7ETK9-F1
#
_entry.id   AF-A0A5C7ETK9-F1
#
_cell.length_a   1.000
_cell.length_b   1.000
_cell.length_c   1.000
_cell.angle_alpha   90.00
_cell.angle_beta   90.00
_cell.angle_gamma   90.00
#
_symmetry.space_group_name_H-M   'P 1'
#
loop_
_entity.id
_entity.type
_entity.pdbx_description
1 polymer ?
#
loop_
_entity_poly.entity_id
_entity_poly.type
_entity_poly.pdbx_seq_one_letter_code
_entity_poly.pdbx_strand_id
1 'polypeptide(L)'
;MVINPGHPLYDAFGGIHHIYANKKALQGYQKGRFPDGAVIVFDLLEAKSADNTITEGPRKVVGVMHKDSKKFAKTGGWGFEGFKGDSKTERAVGNSAETACYACHTSQKEKDYVFSQLRP
;
A
#
# COMPACT_ATOMS: atom_id res chain seq x y z
N MET A 1 -0.47 7.83 -8.17
CA MET A 1 -1.06 7.17 -9.38
C MET A 1 -2.56 7.35 -9.31
N VAL A 2 -3.25 7.49 -10.45
CA VAL A 2 -4.73 7.49 -10.49
C VAL A 2 -5.21 6.23 -11.18
N ILE A 3 -6.16 5.49 -10.58
CA ILE A 3 -6.85 4.36 -11.21
C ILE A 3 -8.28 4.79 -11.55
N ASN A 4 -8.59 4.78 -12.85
CA ASN A 4 -9.89 5.19 -13.41
C ASN A 4 -10.78 3.98 -13.73
N PRO A 5 -12.10 4.19 -13.94
CA PRO A 5 -13.00 3.14 -14.41
C PRO A 5 -12.44 2.43 -15.65
N GLY A 6 -12.62 1.10 -15.70
CA GLY A 6 -12.09 0.24 -16.76
C GLY A 6 -10.74 -0.41 -16.44
N HIS A 7 -10.05 0.04 -15.39
CA HIS A 7 -8.87 -0.67 -14.88
C HIS A 7 -9.29 -1.90 -14.04
N PRO A 8 -8.62 -3.07 -14.15
CA PRO A 8 -9.00 -4.29 -13.41
C PRO A 8 -9.04 -4.16 -11.88
N LEU A 9 -8.30 -3.20 -11.33
CA LEU A 9 -8.26 -2.92 -9.89
C LEU A 9 -9.19 -1.78 -9.45
N TYR A 10 -10.04 -1.24 -10.32
CA TYR A 10 -10.84 -0.05 -10.00
C TYR A 10 -11.78 -0.24 -8.81
N ASP A 11 -12.43 -1.40 -8.68
CA ASP A 11 -13.39 -1.60 -7.59
C ASP A 11 -12.71 -1.61 -6.22
N ALA A 12 -11.51 -2.19 -6.14
CA ALA A 12 -10.72 -2.25 -4.91
C ALA A 12 -9.94 -0.95 -4.64
N PHE A 13 -9.32 -0.41 -5.69
CA PHE A 13 -8.31 0.65 -5.60
C PHE A 13 -8.53 1.79 -6.61
N GLY A 14 -9.75 2.06 -7.03
CA GLY A 14 -10.07 3.21 -7.87
C GLY A 14 -9.89 4.52 -7.10
N GLY A 15 -9.22 5.50 -7.71
CA GLY A 15 -8.92 6.80 -7.09
C GLY A 15 -7.46 7.23 -7.20
N ILE A 16 -7.09 8.23 -6.39
CA ILE A 16 -5.74 8.80 -6.31
C ILE A 16 -4.96 8.09 -5.20
N HIS A 17 -3.75 7.63 -5.53
CA HIS A 17 -2.85 6.95 -4.61
C HIS A 17 -1.59 7.75 -4.34
N HIS A 18 -1.31 7.94 -3.05
CA HIS A 18 -0.04 8.41 -2.54
C HIS A 18 0.66 7.31 -1.77
N ILE A 19 1.98 7.22 -1.95
CA ILE A 19 2.83 6.30 -1.20
C ILE A 19 3.72 7.10 -0.27
N TYR A 20 3.70 6.77 1.01
CA TYR A 20 4.57 7.34 2.02
C TYR A 20 5.49 6.26 2.60
N ALA A 21 6.67 6.67 3.02
CA ALA A 21 7.71 5.78 3.51
C ALA A 21 8.39 6.39 4.72
N ASN A 22 8.55 5.62 5.80
CA ASN A 22 9.40 6.06 6.91
C ASN A 22 10.89 5.96 6.55
N LYS A 23 11.78 6.46 7.41
CA LYS A 23 13.24 6.46 7.17
C LYS A 23 13.80 5.07 6.85
N LYS A 24 13.28 4.02 7.49
CA LYS A 24 13.70 2.63 7.26
C LYS A 24 13.21 2.10 5.90
N ALA A 25 11.99 2.45 5.50
CA ALA A 25 11.49 2.12 4.18
C ALA A 25 12.27 2.84 3.08
N LEU A 26 12.65 4.12 3.27
CA LEU A 26 13.52 4.84 2.34
C LEU A 26 14.88 4.15 2.17
N GLN A 27 15.50 3.66 3.25
CA GLN A 27 16.72 2.84 3.15
C GLN A 27 16.47 1.58 2.30
N GLY A 28 15.30 0.95 2.48
CA GLY A 28 14.91 -0.20 1.68
C GLY A 28 14.75 0.11 0.20
N TYR A 29 14.09 1.21 -0.14
CA TYR A 29 13.97 1.66 -1.53
C TYR A 29 15.32 1.96 -2.19
N GLN A 30 16.29 2.51 -1.44
CA GLN A 30 17.63 2.80 -1.96
C GLN A 30 18.47 1.54 -2.17
N LYS A 31 18.28 0.50 -1.36
CA LYS A 31 19.12 -0.71 -1.33
C LYS A 31 18.46 -1.94 -1.96
N GLY A 32 17.16 -1.88 -2.27
CA GLY A 32 16.36 -3.00 -2.76
C GLY A 32 15.92 -4.01 -1.68
N ARG A 33 16.23 -3.78 -0.40
CA ARG A 33 15.88 -4.70 0.70
C ARG A 33 15.48 -3.93 1.96
N PHE A 34 14.33 -4.26 2.54
CA PHE A 34 13.72 -3.46 3.60
C PHE A 34 14.07 -4.03 4.98
N PRO A 35 14.66 -3.22 5.88
CA PRO A 35 14.97 -3.66 7.25
C PRO A 35 13.71 -3.73 8.11
N ASP A 36 13.75 -4.55 9.18
CA ASP A 36 12.67 -4.63 10.17
C ASP A 36 12.37 -3.25 10.79
N GLY A 37 11.08 -2.95 10.91
CA GLY A 37 10.54 -1.63 11.26
C GLY A 37 10.35 -0.69 10.06
N ALA A 38 10.63 -1.11 8.83
CA ALA A 38 10.23 -0.36 7.64
C ALA A 38 8.70 -0.30 7.55
N VAL A 39 8.17 0.89 7.29
CA VAL A 39 6.73 1.12 7.12
C VAL A 39 6.49 1.84 5.80
N ILE A 40 5.62 1.27 4.97
CA ILE A 40 5.11 1.87 3.74
C ILE A 40 3.61 2.06 3.90
N VAL A 41 3.12 3.25 3.54
CA VAL A 41 1.71 3.59 3.60
C VAL A 41 1.21 3.84 2.19
N PHE A 42 0.10 3.18 1.84
CA PHE A 42 -0.70 3.41 0.65
C PHE A 42 -1.93 4.20 1.07
N ASP A 43 -2.02 5.45 0.62
CA ASP A 43 -3.14 6.33 0.92
C ASP A 43 -4.01 6.47 -0.33
N LEU A 44 -5.23 5.94 -0.27
CA LEU A 44 -6.19 5.97 -1.37
C LEU A 44 -7.29 6.99 -1.08
N LEU A 45 -7.41 7.96 -1.98
CA LEU A 45 -8.43 8.99 -1.98
C LEU A 45 -9.34 8.87 -3.20
N GLU A 46 -10.58 9.31 -3.06
CA GLU A 46 -11.45 9.52 -4.22
C GLU A 46 -10.78 10.46 -5.23
N ALA A 47 -10.93 10.15 -6.53
CA ALA A 47 -10.52 11.02 -7.62
C ALA A 47 -11.74 11.79 -8.13
N LYS A 48 -11.76 13.11 -7.95
CA LYS A 48 -12.83 13.99 -8.42
C LYS A 48 -12.43 14.67 -9.72
N SER A 49 -13.09 14.28 -10.79
CA SER A 49 -12.85 14.85 -12.13
C SER A 49 -13.84 15.98 -12.40
N ALA A 50 -13.34 17.20 -12.61
CA ALA A 50 -14.13 18.36 -12.99
C ALA A 50 -13.24 19.37 -13.74
N ASP A 51 -13.80 20.11 -14.70
CA ASP A 51 -13.12 21.20 -15.40
C ASP A 51 -11.74 20.84 -15.97
N ASN A 52 -11.61 19.63 -16.55
CA ASN A 52 -10.36 19.07 -17.05
C ASN A 52 -9.25 18.89 -15.99
N THR A 53 -9.64 18.81 -14.71
CA THR A 53 -8.76 18.52 -13.59
C THR A 53 -9.18 17.25 -12.86
N ILE A 54 -8.24 16.64 -12.15
CA ILE A 54 -8.49 15.57 -11.19
C ILE A 54 -7.99 16.06 -9.84
N THR A 55 -8.88 16.11 -8.86
CA THR A 55 -8.59 16.58 -7.50
C THR A 55 -8.88 15.49 -6.48
N GLU A 56 -8.27 15.62 -5.29
CA GLU A 56 -8.48 14.70 -4.18
C GLU A 56 -9.85 14.92 -3.54
N GLY A 57 -10.60 13.83 -3.39
CA GLY A 57 -11.78 13.76 -2.54
C GLY A 57 -11.48 13.10 -1.18
N PRO A 58 -12.53 12.65 -0.47
CA PRO A 58 -12.39 11.93 0.78
C PRO A 58 -11.48 10.70 0.66
N ARG A 59 -10.77 10.40 1.74
CA ARG A 59 -9.99 9.19 1.87
C ARG A 59 -10.90 7.96 1.91
N LYS A 60 -10.54 6.93 1.17
CA LYS A 60 -11.24 5.63 1.15
C LYS A 60 -10.58 4.62 2.07
N VAL A 61 -9.25 4.53 2.05
CA VAL A 61 -8.50 3.57 2.87
C VAL A 61 -7.03 3.99 3.03
N VAL A 62 -6.47 3.71 4.20
CA VAL A 62 -5.02 3.70 4.45
C VAL A 62 -4.53 2.25 4.51
N GLY A 63 -3.83 1.79 3.48
CA GLY A 63 -3.08 0.54 3.50
C GLY A 63 -1.74 0.73 4.19
N VAL A 64 -1.34 -0.21 5.05
CA VAL A 64 -0.06 -0.18 5.77
C VAL A 64 0.65 -1.51 5.56
N MET A 65 1.90 -1.41 5.10
CA MET A 65 2.86 -2.51 5.10
C MET A 65 3.91 -2.25 6.17
N HIS A 66 4.09 -3.19 7.10
CA HIS A 66 5.10 -3.10 8.16
C HIS A 66 6.03 -4.31 8.13
N LYS A 67 7.34 -4.06 7.97
CA LYS A 67 8.35 -5.12 7.95
C LYS A 67 8.65 -5.58 9.37
N ASP A 68 8.38 -6.85 9.63
CA ASP A 68 8.87 -7.58 10.80
C ASP A 68 9.05 -9.04 10.37
N SER A 69 10.29 -9.39 10.05
CA SER A 69 10.68 -10.69 9.50
C SER A 69 10.29 -11.88 10.37
N LYS A 70 10.26 -11.68 11.69
CA LYS A 70 9.89 -12.73 12.66
C LYS A 70 8.38 -12.83 12.79
N LYS A 71 7.71 -11.72 13.01
CA LYS A 71 6.25 -11.70 13.27
C LYS A 71 5.44 -12.10 12.04
N PHE A 72 5.90 -11.71 10.85
CA PHE A 72 5.18 -11.87 9.60
C PHE A 72 5.86 -12.87 8.66
N ALA A 73 6.46 -13.93 9.20
CA ALA A 73 7.21 -14.93 8.44
C ALA A 73 6.37 -15.58 7.31
N LYS A 74 5.07 -15.78 7.52
CA LYS A 74 4.15 -16.38 6.53
C LYS A 74 3.87 -15.48 5.32
N THR A 75 4.09 -14.18 5.46
CA THR A 75 3.83 -13.15 4.44
C THR A 75 5.11 -12.46 3.99
N GLY A 76 6.22 -13.21 3.91
CA GLY A 76 7.50 -12.69 3.41
C GLY A 76 8.15 -11.66 4.35
N GLY A 77 7.77 -11.64 5.62
CA GLY A 77 8.23 -10.67 6.62
C GLY A 77 7.46 -9.34 6.61
N TRP A 78 6.35 -9.25 5.89
CA TRP A 78 5.51 -8.05 5.83
C TRP A 78 4.14 -8.27 6.45
N GLY A 79 3.78 -7.43 7.41
CA GLY A 79 2.40 -7.31 7.87
C GLY A 79 1.64 -6.38 6.95
N PHE A 80 0.42 -6.77 6.59
CA PHE A 80 -0.49 -5.98 5.75
C PHE A 80 -1.76 -5.68 6.54
N GLU A 81 -2.18 -4.42 6.54
CA GLU A 81 -3.46 -4.00 7.12
C GLU A 81 -4.03 -2.83 6.31
N GLY A 82 -5.35 -2.67 6.36
CA GLY A 82 -6.05 -1.49 5.83
C GLY A 82 -6.90 -0.85 6.91
N PHE A 83 -6.99 0.47 6.90
CA PHE A 83 -7.87 1.23 7.79
C PHE A 83 -8.90 2.02 6.97
N LYS A 84 -10.18 1.91 7.31
CA LYS A 84 -11.27 2.53 6.52
C LYS A 84 -11.28 4.05 6.66
N GLY A 85 -11.30 4.76 5.54
CA GLY A 85 -11.30 6.22 5.49
C GLY A 85 -10.20 6.83 6.36
N ASP A 86 -10.59 7.73 7.25
CA ASP A 86 -9.70 8.36 8.24
C ASP A 86 -9.64 7.63 9.59
N SER A 87 -10.27 6.46 9.71
CA SER A 87 -10.29 5.69 10.94
C SER A 87 -8.88 5.21 11.32
N LYS A 88 -8.56 5.24 12.61
CA LYS A 88 -7.31 4.71 13.16
C LYS A 88 -7.46 3.33 13.77
N THR A 89 -8.69 2.82 13.83
CA THR A 89 -9.03 1.60 14.59
C THR A 89 -9.83 0.60 13.77
N GLU A 90 -10.58 1.05 12.76
CA GLU A 90 -11.40 0.17 11.94
C GLU A 90 -10.56 -0.53 10.87
N ARG A 91 -10.16 -1.77 11.17
CA ARG A 91 -9.36 -2.63 10.31
C ARG A 91 -10.19 -3.25 9.19
N ALA A 92 -9.60 -3.36 8.00
CA ALA A 92 -10.24 -3.89 6.80
C ALA A 92 -9.68 -5.25 6.35
N VAL A 93 -8.47 -5.62 6.74
CA VAL A 93 -7.81 -6.87 6.31
C VAL A 93 -7.87 -7.93 7.42
N GLY A 94 -7.47 -7.56 8.65
CA GLY A 94 -7.43 -8.49 9.78
C GLY A 94 -6.63 -9.77 9.49
N ASN A 95 -7.24 -10.93 9.73
CA ASN A 95 -6.58 -12.24 9.56
C ASN A 95 -6.43 -12.69 8.09
N SER A 96 -6.96 -11.92 7.13
CA SER A 96 -6.95 -12.29 5.71
C SER A 96 -5.71 -11.79 4.95
N ALA A 97 -4.69 -11.28 5.65
CA ALA A 97 -3.52 -10.64 5.03
C ALA A 97 -2.78 -11.53 4.01
N GLU A 98 -2.72 -12.84 4.25
CA GLU A 98 -2.07 -13.80 3.33
C GLU A 98 -2.76 -13.83 1.95
N THR A 99 -4.09 -13.94 1.94
CA THR A 99 -4.87 -14.08 0.70
C THR A 99 -5.26 -12.74 0.09
N ALA A 100 -5.60 -11.75 0.91
CA ALA A 100 -6.08 -10.46 0.46
C ALA A 100 -4.97 -9.51 0.00
N CYS A 101 -3.75 -9.65 0.51
CA CYS A 101 -2.66 -8.73 0.22
C CYS A 101 -1.40 -9.45 -0.27
N TYR A 102 -0.86 -10.36 0.55
CA TYR A 102 0.44 -10.96 0.28
C TYR A 102 0.46 -11.74 -1.04
N ALA A 103 -0.60 -12.50 -1.35
CA ALA A 103 -0.72 -13.25 -2.60
C ALA A 103 -0.45 -12.39 -3.84
N CYS A 104 -1.04 -11.19 -3.95
CA CYS A 104 -0.78 -10.26 -5.06
C CYS A 104 0.67 -9.73 -5.03
N HIS A 105 1.17 -9.42 -3.84
CA HIS A 105 2.53 -8.90 -3.64
C HIS A 105 3.63 -9.93 -3.88
N THR A 106 3.33 -11.24 -3.92
CA THR A 106 4.33 -12.29 -4.25
C THR A 106 4.96 -12.09 -5.63
N SER A 107 4.25 -11.47 -6.57
CA SER A 107 4.78 -11.11 -7.90
C SER A 107 5.98 -10.15 -7.82
N GLN A 108 6.16 -9.44 -6.70
CA GLN A 108 7.29 -8.54 -6.45
C GLN A 108 8.33 -9.15 -5.52
N LYS A 109 8.43 -10.48 -5.42
CA LYS A 109 9.40 -11.16 -4.53
C LYS A 109 10.83 -10.63 -4.66
N GLU A 110 11.29 -10.40 -5.89
CA GLU A 110 12.63 -9.87 -6.19
C GLU A 110 12.85 -8.43 -5.71
N LYS A 111 11.77 -7.70 -5.42
CA LYS A 111 11.77 -6.33 -4.86
C LYS A 111 11.26 -6.32 -3.42
N ASP A 112 11.48 -7.44 -2.71
CA ASP A 112 11.01 -7.63 -1.33
C ASP A 112 9.51 -7.37 -1.16
N TYR A 113 8.71 -7.83 -2.12
CA TYR A 113 7.25 -7.75 -2.13
C TYR A 113 6.68 -6.33 -2.24
N VAL A 114 7.47 -5.35 -2.73
CA VAL A 114 7.07 -3.94 -2.86
C VAL A 114 6.99 -3.54 -4.35
N PHE A 115 5.85 -3.00 -4.78
CA PHE A 115 5.63 -2.54 -6.17
C PHE A 115 6.25 -1.17 -6.47
N SER A 116 6.08 -0.23 -5.55
CA SER A 116 6.57 1.15 -5.70
C SER A 116 8.10 1.17 -5.80
N GLN A 117 8.63 2.18 -6.50
CA GLN A 117 10.06 2.43 -6.61
C GLN A 117 10.33 3.90 -6.31
N LEU A 118 11.54 4.19 -5.84
CA LEU A 118 11.97 5.57 -5.64
C LEU A 118 12.10 6.26 -7.00
N ARG A 119 11.47 7.42 -7.14
CA ARG A 119 11.70 8.35 -8.25
C ARG A 119 12.62 9.47 -7.72
N PRO A 120 13.88 9.56 -8.17
CA PRO A 120 14.76 10.68 -7.82
C PRO A 120 14.30 11.98 -8.48
#